data_AF-A0A835UHN0-F1
#
_entry.id   AF-A0A835UHN0-F1
#
_cell.length_a   1.000
_cell.length_b   1.000
_cell.length_c   1.000
_cell.angle_alpha   90.00
_cell.angle_beta   90.00
_cell.angle_gamma   90.00
#
_symmetry.space_group_name_H-M   'P 1'
#
loop_
_entity.id
_entity.type
_entity.pdbx_description
1 polymer ?
#
loop_
_entity_poly.entity_id
_entity_poly.type
_entity_poly.pdbx_seq_one_letter_code
_entity_poly.pdbx_strand_id
1 'polypeptide(L)'
;MLYLTDATQICFLSDDAKEIAAVVKNILQCALEFRTCFGGIDYNIHSNETDQPHWHSQINFAKVSIVKATFEKNLRELYLMYLKSSKHREFSLSRFWSLLNYNEYYSSNFNKQLGYSYL
;
A
#
# COMPACT_ATOMS: atom_id res chain seq x y z
N MET A 1 7.52 29.22 13.47
CA MET A 1 6.69 28.04 13.81
C MET A 1 7.30 26.81 13.11
N LEU A 2 8.48 26.33 13.57
CA LEU A 2 9.18 25.20 12.94
C LEU A 2 8.38 23.90 13.03
N TYR A 3 7.76 23.64 14.19
CA TYR A 3 6.96 22.44 14.43
C TYR A 3 5.85 22.21 13.39
N LEU A 4 5.11 23.26 13.01
CA LEU A 4 4.01 23.13 12.04
C LEU A 4 4.55 22.87 10.63
N THR A 5 5.65 23.53 10.26
CA THR A 5 6.32 23.30 8.98
C THR A 5 6.86 21.88 8.89
N ASP A 6 7.50 21.39 9.95
CA ASP A 6 8.03 20.03 10.02
C ASP A 6 6.90 19.00 9.98
N ALA A 7 5.82 19.21 10.74
CA ALA A 7 4.63 18.34 10.70
C ALA A 7 4.03 18.26 9.29
N THR A 8 3.94 19.39 8.58
CA THR A 8 3.44 19.44 7.21
C THR A 8 4.31 18.64 6.25
N GLN A 9 5.64 18.70 6.42
CA GLN A 9 6.58 17.90 5.62
C GLN A 9 6.51 16.41 5.96
N ILE A 10 6.47 16.06 7.25
CA ILE A 10 6.38 14.67 7.75
C ILE A 10 5.12 13.98 7.23
N CYS A 11 3.99 14.69 7.23
CA CYS A 11 2.70 14.15 6.82
C CYS A 11 2.48 14.18 5.29
N PHE A 12 3.49 14.54 4.50
CA PHE A 12 3.38 14.70 3.05
C PHE A 12 2.28 15.69 2.62
N LEU A 13 2.02 16.71 3.45
CA LEU A 13 0.99 17.73 3.19
C LEU A 13 1.53 18.98 2.49
N SER A 14 2.86 19.09 2.32
CA SER A 14 3.49 20.18 1.58
C SER A 14 3.21 20.10 0.09
N ASP A 15 3.26 21.24 -0.61
CA ASP A 15 3.07 21.30 -2.07
C ASP A 15 4.03 20.37 -2.83
N ASP A 16 5.27 20.27 -2.36
CA ASP A 16 6.31 19.40 -2.94
C ASP A 16 6.04 17.89 -2.77
N ALA A 17 5.10 17.52 -1.89
CA ALA A 17 4.77 16.14 -1.56
C ALA A 17 3.42 15.68 -2.13
N LYS A 18 2.75 16.51 -2.94
CA LYS A 18 1.42 16.22 -3.52
C LYS A 18 1.37 14.90 -4.28
N GLU A 19 2.41 14.59 -5.04
CA GLU A 19 2.47 13.32 -5.80
C GLU A 19 2.52 12.11 -4.86
N ILE A 20 3.35 12.17 -3.82
CA ILE A 20 3.44 11.12 -2.79
C ILE A 20 2.11 10.97 -2.07
N ALA A 21 1.49 12.08 -1.66
CA ALA A 21 0.19 12.08 -0.98
C ALA A 21 -0.91 11.46 -1.86
N ALA A 22 -0.91 11.73 -3.17
CA ALA A 22 -1.85 11.12 -4.11
C ALA A 22 -1.67 9.60 -4.20
N VAL A 23 -0.43 9.11 -4.27
CA VAL A 23 -0.14 7.67 -4.28
C VAL A 23 -0.56 7.01 -2.97
N VAL A 24 -0.25 7.61 -1.82
CA VAL A 24 -0.68 7.10 -0.50
C VAL A 24 -2.21 7.06 -0.40
N LYS A 25 -2.89 8.08 -0.88
CA LYS A 25 -4.36 8.10 -0.94
C LYS A 25 -4.90 6.94 -1.79
N ASN A 26 -4.31 6.65 -2.94
CA ASN A 26 -4.71 5.53 -3.78
C ASN A 26 -4.48 4.17 -3.10
N ILE A 27 -3.37 4.02 -2.37
CA ILE A 27 -3.09 2.82 -1.57
C ILE A 27 -4.17 2.60 -0.50
N LEU A 28 -4.53 3.66 0.23
CA LEU A 28 -5.61 3.61 1.23
C LEU A 28 -6.97 3.32 0.58
N GLN A 29 -7.22 3.87 -0.61
CA GLN A 29 -8.43 3.59 -1.38
C GLN A 29 -8.50 2.11 -1.78
N CYS A 30 -7.39 1.48 -2.19
CA CYS A 30 -7.35 0.04 -2.43
C CYS A 30 -7.71 -0.77 -1.17
N ALA A 31 -7.29 -0.34 0.02
CA ALA A 31 -7.66 -1.00 1.27
C ALA A 31 -9.19 -0.90 1.54
N LEU A 32 -9.81 0.23 1.22
CA LEU A 32 -11.27 0.39 1.31
C LEU A 32 -12.00 -0.48 0.28
N GLU A 33 -11.52 -0.51 -0.96
CA GLU A 33 -12.07 -1.33 -2.04
C GLU A 33 -11.93 -2.83 -1.75
N PHE A 34 -10.84 -3.24 -1.10
CA PHE A 34 -10.62 -4.62 -0.69
C PHE A 34 -11.74 -5.14 0.22
N ARG A 35 -12.29 -4.29 1.11
CA ARG A 35 -13.46 -4.66 1.92
C ARG A 35 -14.66 -5.06 1.07
N THR A 36 -14.85 -4.41 -0.08
CA THR A 36 -15.96 -4.69 -1.00
C THR A 36 -15.83 -6.04 -1.73
N CYS A 37 -14.64 -6.66 -1.67
CA CYS A 37 -14.43 -8.01 -2.18
C CYS A 37 -15.17 -9.07 -1.36
N PHE A 38 -15.56 -8.75 -0.13
CA PHE A 38 -16.18 -9.67 0.84
C PHE A 38 -17.70 -9.45 1.01
N GLY A 39 -18.38 -9.02 -0.04
CA GLY A 39 -19.79 -8.55 0.00
C GLY A 39 -20.85 -9.54 0.51
N GLY A 40 -20.48 -10.76 0.90
CA GLY A 40 -21.37 -11.77 1.48
C GLY A 40 -21.09 -12.15 2.95
N ILE A 41 -20.11 -11.55 3.62
CA ILE A 41 -19.85 -11.83 5.04
C ILE A 41 -20.88 -11.08 5.88
N ASP A 42 -22.05 -11.69 6.07
CA ASP A 42 -22.98 -11.26 7.12
C ASP A 42 -22.32 -11.60 8.48
N TYR A 43 -21.98 -10.58 9.27
CA TYR A 43 -21.37 -10.77 10.60
C TYR A 43 -22.29 -11.51 11.59
N ASN A 44 -23.51 -11.87 11.17
CA ASN A 44 -24.55 -12.52 11.97
C ASN A 44 -24.64 -14.05 11.80
N ILE A 45 -23.68 -14.73 11.19
CA ILE A 45 -23.70 -16.19 11.14
C ILE A 45 -23.34 -16.74 12.53
N HIS A 46 -24.38 -16.92 13.36
CA HIS A 46 -24.35 -17.83 14.51
C HIS A 46 -23.91 -19.19 14.00
N SER A 47 -22.72 -19.58 14.44
CA SER A 47 -22.07 -20.84 14.18
C SER A 47 -23.00 -22.02 14.47
N ASN A 48 -23.32 -22.82 13.47
CA ASN A 48 -23.58 -24.24 13.63
C ASN A 48 -22.84 -24.98 12.52
N GLU A 49 -21.81 -25.71 12.98
CA GLU A 49 -21.34 -27.01 12.49
C GLU A 49 -20.89 -27.15 11.03
N THR A 50 -19.60 -27.51 10.92
CA THR A 50 -19.03 -28.49 9.98
C THR A 50 -19.39 -28.30 8.51
N ASP A 51 -18.59 -27.50 7.79
CA ASP A 51 -18.11 -27.80 6.42
C ASP A 51 -17.19 -26.67 5.93
N GLN A 52 -15.97 -27.00 5.51
CA GLN A 52 -14.97 -26.05 5.03
C GLN A 52 -15.19 -25.72 3.54
N PRO A 53 -15.01 -24.47 3.08
CA PRO A 53 -15.48 -23.23 3.67
C PRO A 53 -16.38 -22.48 2.67
N HIS A 54 -17.60 -22.12 3.07
CA HIS A 54 -18.46 -21.23 2.29
C HIS A 54 -17.81 -19.85 1.98
N TRP A 55 -16.64 -19.54 2.53
CA TRP A 55 -15.89 -18.31 2.30
C TRP A 55 -15.51 -18.11 0.83
N HIS A 56 -15.22 -19.17 0.06
CA HIS A 56 -14.85 -19.03 -1.36
C HIS A 56 -16.01 -18.49 -2.22
N SER A 57 -17.27 -18.78 -1.86
CA SER A 57 -18.43 -18.24 -2.56
C SER A 57 -18.79 -16.81 -2.13
N GLN A 58 -18.23 -16.34 -1.00
CA GLN A 58 -18.43 -14.98 -0.49
C GLN A 58 -17.37 -13.98 -0.94
N ILE A 59 -16.26 -14.47 -1.51
CA ILE A 59 -15.15 -13.65 -1.99
C ILE A 59 -15.27 -13.47 -3.50
N ASN A 60 -15.32 -12.21 -3.93
CA ASN A 60 -15.22 -11.87 -5.34
C ASN A 60 -13.74 -11.85 -5.78
N PHE A 61 -13.22 -13.00 -6.22
CA PHE A 61 -11.82 -13.14 -6.65
C PHE A 61 -11.44 -12.27 -7.85
N ALA A 62 -12.39 -11.96 -8.74
CA ALA A 62 -12.15 -11.05 -9.86
C ALA A 62 -11.84 -9.63 -9.34
N LYS A 63 -12.63 -9.13 -8.37
CA LYS A 63 -12.36 -7.86 -7.69
C LYS A 63 -11.06 -7.90 -6.89
N VAL A 64 -10.79 -8.98 -6.16
CA VAL A 64 -9.52 -9.14 -5.42
C VAL A 64 -8.32 -8.99 -6.36
N SER A 65 -8.39 -9.62 -7.53
CA SER A 65 -7.31 -9.56 -8.51
C SER A 65 -7.08 -8.14 -9.04
N ILE A 66 -8.17 -7.41 -9.31
CA ILE A 66 -8.11 -5.99 -9.75
C ILE A 66 -7.53 -5.10 -8.64
N VAL A 67 -8.05 -5.21 -7.42
CA VAL A 67 -7.60 -4.40 -6.27
C VAL A 67 -6.13 -4.68 -5.98
N LYS A 68 -5.70 -5.95 -6.03
CA LYS A 68 -4.30 -6.34 -5.85
C LYS A 68 -3.41 -5.70 -6.92
N ALA A 69 -3.77 -5.80 -8.20
CA ALA A 69 -2.98 -5.22 -9.28
C ALA A 69 -2.85 -3.69 -9.14
N THR A 70 -3.93 -3.00 -8.77
CA THR A 70 -3.92 -1.55 -8.51
C THR A 70 -3.05 -1.20 -7.31
N PHE A 71 -3.15 -1.96 -6.21
CA PHE A 71 -2.31 -1.76 -5.02
C PHE A 71 -0.82 -1.93 -5.34
N GLU A 72 -0.44 -3.01 -6.03
CA GLU A 72 0.94 -3.26 -6.45
C GLU A 72 1.48 -2.18 -7.39
N LYS A 73 0.64 -1.67 -8.31
CA LYS A 73 1.00 -0.54 -9.18
C LYS A 73 1.32 0.71 -8.36
N ASN A 74 0.47 1.09 -7.42
CA ASN A 74 0.69 2.26 -6.57
C ASN A 74 1.93 2.09 -5.67
N LEU A 75 2.16 0.89 -5.11
CA LEU A 75 3.38 0.62 -4.34
C LEU A 75 4.65 0.72 -5.19
N ARG A 76 4.61 0.26 -6.45
CA ARG A 76 5.74 0.43 -7.38
C ARG A 76 6.00 1.90 -7.66
N GLU A 77 4.95 2.69 -7.89
CA GLU A 77 5.08 4.13 -8.11
C GLU A 77 5.72 4.83 -6.91
N LEU A 78 5.26 4.51 -5.70
CA LEU A 78 5.86 4.97 -4.45
C LEU A 78 7.33 4.57 -4.34
N TYR A 79 7.68 3.34 -4.73
CA TYR A 79 9.06 2.86 -4.75
C TYR A 79 9.95 3.68 -5.70
N LEU A 80 9.45 4.01 -6.89
CA LEU A 80 10.19 4.85 -7.85
C LEU A 80 10.40 6.28 -7.32
N MET A 81 9.40 6.84 -6.64
CA MET A 81 9.54 8.12 -5.95
C MET A 81 10.58 8.04 -4.83
N TYR A 82 10.59 6.94 -4.07
CA TYR A 82 11.59 6.67 -3.04
C TYR A 82 13.01 6.64 -3.63
N LEU A 83 13.22 5.93 -4.74
CA LEU A 83 14.53 5.87 -5.40
C LEU A 83 15.03 7.23 -5.90
N LYS A 84 14.12 8.12 -6.31
CA LYS A 84 14.43 9.49 -6.75
C LYS A 84 14.64 10.46 -5.59
N SER A 85 14.13 10.13 -4.40
CA SER A 85 14.18 11.04 -3.25
C SER A 85 15.59 11.14 -2.64
N SER A 86 15.95 12.32 -2.12
CA SER A 86 17.23 12.48 -1.43
C SER A 86 17.18 11.79 -0.06
N LYS A 87 18.15 10.91 0.20
CA LYS A 87 18.19 10.08 1.42
C LYS A 87 18.57 10.86 2.69
N HIS A 88 18.91 12.15 2.56
CA HIS A 88 19.52 12.95 3.63
C HIS A 88 18.52 13.85 4.38
N ARG A 89 17.21 13.80 4.08
CA ARG A 89 16.21 14.51 4.90
C ARG A 89 15.74 13.64 6.06
N GLU A 90 15.73 14.23 7.26
CA GLU A 90 15.35 13.60 8.54
C GLU A 90 13.90 13.08 8.55
N PHE A 91 13.03 13.73 7.78
CA PHE A 91 11.60 13.41 7.60
C PHE A 91 11.28 12.99 6.16
N SER A 92 12.05 12.05 5.63
CA SER A 92 11.99 11.68 4.21
C SER A 92 11.11 10.47 3.92
N LEU A 93 10.68 10.40 2.67
CA LEU A 93 10.07 9.23 2.04
C LEU A 93 10.88 7.93 2.28
N SER A 94 12.19 8.03 2.48
CA SER A 94 13.06 6.91 2.86
C SER A 94 12.61 6.21 4.14
N ARG A 95 12.32 6.97 5.20
CA ARG A 95 11.85 6.41 6.48
C ARG A 95 10.46 5.82 6.37
N PHE A 96 9.60 6.44 5.58
CA PHE A 96 8.27 5.90 5.30
C PHE A 96 8.35 4.58 4.53
N TRP A 97 9.21 4.52 3.51
CA TRP A 97 9.43 3.31 2.71
C TRP A 97 9.98 2.16 3.55
N SER A 98 10.96 2.40 4.43
CA SER A 98 11.53 1.33 5.26
C SER A 98 10.51 0.69 6.22
N LEU A 99 9.51 1.46 6.66
CA LEU A 99 8.40 0.93 7.47
C LEU A 99 7.43 0.07 6.65
N LEU A 100 7.22 0.40 5.38
CA LEU A 100 6.36 -0.36 4.47
C LEU A 100 7.04 -1.61 3.90
N ASN A 101 8.34 -1.53 3.64
CA ASN A 101 9.14 -2.55 2.97
C ASN A 101 9.73 -3.55 3.97
N TYR A 102 8.85 -4.20 4.75
CA TYR A 102 9.25 -5.21 5.73
C TYR A 102 10.04 -6.35 5.08
N ASN A 103 11.19 -6.69 5.68
CA ASN A 103 12.14 -7.69 5.16
C ASN A 103 12.52 -7.49 3.68
N GLU A 104 12.52 -6.24 3.20
CA GLU A 104 12.87 -5.89 1.81
C GLU A 104 12.00 -6.58 0.74
N TYR A 105 10.81 -7.07 1.11
CA TYR A 105 9.96 -7.88 0.23
C TYR A 105 9.62 -7.14 -1.07
N TYR A 106 9.13 -5.90 -0.96
CA TYR A 106 8.69 -5.13 -2.12
C TYR A 106 9.88 -4.68 -2.96
N SER A 107 10.93 -4.16 -2.33
CA SER A 107 12.13 -3.75 -3.04
C SER A 107 12.78 -4.91 -3.79
N SER A 108 12.87 -6.10 -3.18
CA SER A 108 13.41 -7.29 -3.84
C SER A 108 12.59 -7.71 -5.06
N ASN A 109 11.26 -7.73 -4.92
CA ASN A 109 10.36 -8.12 -6.01
C ASN A 109 10.34 -7.10 -7.15
N PHE A 110 10.33 -5.80 -6.82
CA PHE A 110 10.37 -4.74 -7.81
C PHE A 110 11.72 -4.65 -8.51
N ASN A 111 12.83 -4.83 -7.80
CA ASN A 111 14.17 -4.87 -8.39
C ASN A 111 14.31 -6.03 -9.38
N LYS A 112 13.82 -7.23 -9.03
CA LYS A 112 13.77 -8.37 -9.96
C LYS A 112 12.99 -8.05 -11.23
N GLN A 113 11.84 -7.40 -11.10
CA GLN A 113 10.98 -7.04 -12.24
C GLN A 113 11.53 -5.89 -13.09
N LEU A 114 12.34 -5.00 -12.50
CA LEU A 114 13.02 -3.90 -13.19
C LEU A 114 14.36 -4.30 -13.81
N GLY A 115 14.79 -5.56 -13.64
CA GLY A 115 16.08 -6.05 -14.15
C GLY A 115 17.30 -5.61 -13.32
N TYR A 116 17.08 -5.02 -12.14
CA TYR A 116 18.14 -4.72 -11.17
C TYR A 116 18.41 -5.97 -10.32
N SER A 117 19.01 -6.98 -10.92
CA SER A 117 19.53 -8.14 -10.18
C SER A 117 20.88 -7.78 -9.55
N TYR A 118 20.86 -7.58 -8.23
CA TYR A 118 22.01 -7.40 -7.31
C TYR A 118 22.83 -6.11 -7.49
N LEU A 119 22.51 -5.11 -6.66
CA LEU A 119 23.49 -4.27 -5.97
C LEU A 119 23.45 -4.65 -4.48
#